data_AF-A0A7X0NP42-F1
#
_entry.id   AF-A0A7X0NP42-F1
#
_cell.length_a   1.000
_cell.length_b   1.000
_cell.length_c   1.000
_cell.angle_alpha   90.00
_cell.angle_beta   90.00
_cell.angle_gamma   90.00
#
_symmetry.space_group_name_H-M   'P 1'
#
loop_
_entity.id
_entity.type
_entity.pdbx_description
1 polymer ?
#
loop_
_entity_poly.entity_id
_entity_poly.type
_entity_poly.pdbx_seq_one_letter_code
_entity_poly.pdbx_strand_id
1 'polypeptide(L)'
;MRGKWHGTTGLPAGVPAQVLDLLAAGRAATELAHDLDVSTQTIYTWHRQDRIDRGLTPGLTSGEKAELAAAKRRIAELESELQATRRAIELIREAAPPKDGSKPSR
;
A
#
# COMPACT_ATOMS: atom_id res chain seq x y z
N MET A 1 25.37 -16.89 -14.47
CA MET A 1 23.94 -17.17 -14.74
C MET A 1 23.23 -15.82 -14.91
N ARG A 2 22.60 -15.56 -16.06
CA ARG A 2 21.86 -14.30 -16.31
C ARG A 2 20.38 -14.55 -16.00
N GLY A 3 19.94 -14.17 -14.81
CA GLY A 3 18.52 -14.17 -14.46
C GLY A 3 17.87 -12.95 -15.08
N LYS A 4 17.00 -13.14 -16.08
CA LYS A 4 16.17 -12.07 -16.65
C LYS A 4 15.07 -11.74 -15.64
N TRP A 5 15.04 -10.51 -15.15
CA TRP A 5 14.01 -10.03 -14.24
C TRP A 5 13.08 -9.10 -15.03
N HIS A 6 11.86 -9.56 -15.31
CA HIS A 6 10.87 -8.75 -16.01
C HIS A 6 10.05 -7.91 -15.03
N GLY A 7 10.03 -6.59 -15.25
CA GLY A 7 8.98 -5.69 -14.76
C GLY A 7 9.05 -5.31 -13.28
N THR A 8 8.97 -4.01 -13.01
CA THR A 8 8.98 -3.36 -11.68
C THR A 8 7.82 -3.73 -10.74
N THR A 9 6.92 -4.61 -11.14
CA THR A 9 5.72 -5.00 -10.36
C THR A 9 5.84 -6.37 -9.69
N GLY A 10 7.01 -7.01 -9.72
CA GLY A 10 7.15 -8.35 -9.12
C GLY A 10 8.58 -8.82 -8.86
N LEU A 11 9.51 -7.94 -8.47
CA LEU A 11 10.82 -8.41 -8.03
C LEU A 11 10.68 -9.19 -6.70
N PRO A 12 11.24 -10.39 -6.58
CA PRO A 12 11.19 -11.13 -5.33
C PRO A 12 11.87 -10.36 -4.20
N ALA A 13 11.31 -10.46 -3.00
CA ALA A 13 11.89 -9.90 -1.79
C ALA A 13 13.33 -10.42 -1.64
N GLY A 14 14.32 -9.53 -1.81
CA GLY A 14 15.75 -9.86 -1.76
C GLY A 14 16.57 -9.31 -2.93
N VAL A 15 15.97 -9.08 -4.10
CA VAL A 15 16.71 -8.51 -5.24
C VAL A 15 17.17 -7.07 -4.95
N PRO A 16 16.36 -6.17 -4.36
CA PRO A 16 16.84 -4.85 -3.98
C PRO A 16 18.00 -4.90 -2.98
N ALA A 17 17.97 -5.80 -1.99
CA ALA A 17 19.04 -5.94 -1.01
C ALA A 17 20.37 -6.34 -1.67
N GLN A 18 20.36 -7.34 -2.54
CA GLN A 18 21.56 -7.77 -3.27
C GLN A 18 22.12 -6.66 -4.18
N VAL A 19 21.23 -5.89 -4.82
CA VAL A 19 21.64 -4.73 -5.63
C VAL A 19 22.33 -3.66 -4.79
N LEU A 20 21.82 -3.40 -3.59
CA LEU A 20 22.40 -2.43 -2.66
C LEU A 20 23.77 -2.90 -2.15
N ASP A 21 23.93 -4.19 -1.88
CA ASP A 21 25.23 -4.78 -1.51
C ASP A 21 26.25 -4.63 -2.65
N LEU A 22 25.84 -4.86 -3.90
CA LEU A 22 26.70 -4.68 -5.06
C LEU A 22 27.05 -3.21 -5.32
N LEU A 23 26.11 -2.28 -5.10
CA LEU A 23 26.39 -0.84 -5.12
C LEU A 23 27.40 -0.45 -4.05
N ALA A 24 27.25 -0.96 -2.83
CA ALA A 24 28.18 -0.72 -1.72
C ALA A 24 29.58 -1.30 -2.01
N ALA A 25 29.65 -2.41 -2.74
CA ALA A 25 30.89 -2.99 -3.25
C ALA A 25 31.50 -2.24 -4.45
N GLY A 26 30.89 -1.14 -4.90
CA GLY A 26 31.43 -0.25 -5.94
C GLY A 26 31.00 -0.58 -7.37
N ARG A 27 30.06 -1.50 -7.58
CA ARG A 27 29.48 -1.73 -8.91
C ARG A 27 28.66 -0.51 -9.37
N ALA A 28 28.77 -0.17 -10.64
CA ALA A 28 28.06 0.99 -11.18
C ALA A 28 26.55 0.69 -11.34
N ALA A 29 25.71 1.68 -11.01
CA ALA A 29 24.26 1.57 -11.15
C ALA A 29 23.82 1.27 -12.60
N THR A 30 24.56 1.75 -13.60
CA THR A 30 24.31 1.50 -15.03
C THR A 30 24.54 0.05 -15.41
N GLU A 31 25.58 -0.59 -14.87
CA GLU A 31 25.85 -2.02 -15.08
C GLU A 31 24.75 -2.86 -14.44
N LEU A 32 24.37 -2.55 -13.21
CA LEU A 32 23.32 -3.27 -12.49
C LEU A 32 21.97 -3.11 -13.18
N ALA A 33 21.66 -1.91 -13.69
CA ALA A 33 20.46 -1.66 -14.47
C ALA A 33 20.42 -2.51 -15.75
N HIS A 34 21.53 -2.58 -16.48
CA HIS A 34 21.67 -3.43 -17.67
C HIS A 34 21.55 -4.92 -17.32
N ASP A 35 22.22 -5.39 -16.27
CA ASP A 35 22.19 -6.79 -15.84
C ASP A 35 20.79 -7.25 -15.41
N LEU A 36 19.99 -6.33 -14.85
CA LEU A 36 18.64 -6.59 -14.34
C LEU A 36 17.53 -6.22 -15.33
N ASP A 37 17.85 -5.67 -16.50
CA ASP A 37 16.88 -5.18 -17.48
C ASP A 37 15.89 -4.15 -16.88
N VAL A 38 16.41 -3.24 -16.05
CA VAL A 38 15.66 -2.13 -15.45
C VAL A 38 16.30 -0.80 -15.80
N SER A 39 15.58 0.30 -15.56
CA SER A 39 16.18 1.62 -15.69
C SER A 39 17.19 1.90 -14.58
N THR A 40 18.25 2.66 -14.87
CA THR A 40 19.18 3.16 -13.84
C THR A 40 18.45 3.97 -12.77
N GLN A 41 17.35 4.66 -13.14
CA GLN A 41 16.49 5.37 -12.19
C GLN A 41 15.88 4.43 -11.13
N THR A 42 15.54 3.21 -11.50
CA THR A 42 15.02 2.19 -10.57
C THR A 42 16.07 1.86 -9.50
N ILE A 43 17.33 1.68 -9.92
CA ILE A 43 18.46 1.43 -9.01
C ILE A 43 18.64 2.59 -8.03
N TYR A 44 18.61 3.84 -8.52
CA TYR A 44 18.69 5.02 -7.66
C TYR A 44 17.51 5.13 -6.69
N THR A 45 16.31 4.76 -7.11
CA THR A 45 15.12 4.74 -6.23
C THR A 45 15.29 3.73 -5.10
N TRP A 46 15.79 2.53 -5.37
CA TRP A 46 16.08 1.54 -4.32
C TRP A 46 17.15 2.03 -3.35
N HIS A 47 18.25 2.58 -3.86
CA HIS A 47 19.31 3.15 -3.03
C HIS A 47 18.80 4.31 -2.15
N ARG A 48 17.95 5.19 -2.70
CA ARG A 48 17.32 6.25 -1.91
C ARG A 48 16.41 5.69 -0.82
N GLN A 49 15.60 4.67 -1.12
CA GLN A 49 14.70 4.07 -0.13
C GLN A 49 15.48 3.37 0.99
N ASP A 50 16.56 2.64 0.67
CA ASP A 50 17.44 2.04 1.69
C ASP A 50 18.04 3.08 2.63
N ARG A 51 18.49 4.23 2.10
CA ARG A 51 18.94 5.34 2.94
C ARG A 51 17.85 5.89 3.85
N ILE A 52 16.61 5.94 3.38
CA ILE A 52 15.45 6.35 4.20
C ILE A 52 15.18 5.29 5.28
N ASP A 53 15.16 4.01 4.91
CA ASP A 53 14.91 2.88 5.82
C ASP A 53 15.99 2.78 6.92
N ARG A 54 17.23 3.21 6.63
CA ARG A 54 18.34 3.33 7.59
C ARG A 54 18.36 4.65 8.37
N GLY A 55 17.42 5.57 8.12
CA GLY A 55 17.37 6.88 8.77
C GLY A 55 18.47 7.86 8.34
N LEU A 56 19.18 7.58 7.24
CA LEU A 56 20.25 8.43 6.71
C LEU A 56 19.72 9.59 5.85
N THR A 57 18.44 9.58 5.51
CA THR A 57 17.79 10.59 4.66
C THR A 57 16.33 10.70 5.09
N PRO A 58 15.75 11.92 5.19
CA PRO A 58 14.35 12.07 5.57
C PRO A 58 13.40 11.46 4.53
N GLY A 59 12.34 10.83 5.02
CA GLY A 59 11.28 10.24 4.22
C GLY A 59 10.53 9.14 4.99
N LEU A 60 9.46 8.62 4.39
CA LEU A 60 8.77 7.45 4.93
C LEU A 60 9.55 6.19 4.62
N THR A 61 9.84 5.43 5.64
CA THR A 61 10.39 4.08 5.54
C THR A 61 9.41 3.15 4.82
N SER A 62 9.94 2.06 4.28
CA SER A 62 9.13 1.02 3.63
C SER A 62 8.09 0.44 4.61
N GLY A 63 8.44 0.31 5.90
CA GLY A 63 7.53 -0.11 6.96
C GLY A 63 6.38 0.88 7.19
N GLU A 64 6.70 2.17 7.38
CA GLU A 64 5.67 3.21 7.56
C GLU A 64 4.75 3.32 6.34
N LYS A 65 5.27 3.14 5.12
CA LYS A 65 4.45 3.09 3.90
C LYS A 65 3.49 1.90 3.90
N ALA A 66 3.95 0.73 4.33
CA ALA A 66 3.13 -0.47 4.42
C ALA A 66 2.02 -0.31 5.45
N GLU A 67 2.33 0.23 6.62
CA GLU A 67 1.35 0.54 7.67
C GLU A 67 0.33 1.58 7.20
N LEU A 68 0.78 2.65 6.55
CA LEU A 68 -0.10 3.66 5.98
C LEU A 68 -1.06 3.06 4.93
N ALA A 69 -0.56 2.16 4.09
CA ALA A 69 -1.39 1.46 3.10
C ALA A 69 -2.41 0.53 3.78
N ALA A 70 -2.01 -0.20 4.82
CA ALA A 70 -2.91 -1.06 5.59
C ALA A 70 -4.00 -0.25 6.30
N ALA A 71 -3.63 0.87 6.94
CA ALA A 71 -4.57 1.78 7.59
C ALA A 71 -5.58 2.35 6.59
N LYS A 72 -5.13 2.80 5.41
CA LYS A 72 -6.02 3.31 4.35
C LYS A 72 -7.01 2.26 3.86
N ARG A 73 -6.56 1.00 3.70
CA ARG A 73 -7.45 -0.12 3.34
C ARG A 73 -8.49 -0.35 4.43
N ARG A 74 -8.07 -0.38 5.69
CA ARG A 74 -9.00 -0.59 6.80
C ARG A 74 -10.03 0.52 6.93
N ILE A 75 -9.63 1.77 6.69
CA ILE A 75 -10.57 2.90 6.65
C ILE A 75 -11.62 2.70 5.55
N ALA A 76 -11.19 2.39 4.33
CA ALA A 76 -12.12 2.17 3.21
C ALA A 76 -13.10 1.00 3.47
N GLU A 77 -12.63 -0.08 4.10
CA GLU A 77 -13.49 -1.19 4.54
C GLU A 77 -14.53 -0.73 5.56
N LEU A 78 -14.10 -0.01 6.60
CA LEU A 78 -14.99 0.49 7.64
C LEU A 78 -16.02 1.50 7.11
N GLU A 79 -15.62 2.36 6.18
CA GLU A 79 -16.54 3.29 5.51
C GLU A 79 -17.61 2.54 4.71
N SER A 80 -17.22 1.45 4.03
CA SER A 80 -18.15 0.58 3.29
C SER A 80 -19.13 -0.13 4.24
N GLU A 81 -18.64 -0.73 5.33
CA GLU A 81 -19.47 -1.39 6.35
C GLU A 81 -20.50 -0.41 6.96
N LEU A 82 -20.04 0.80 7.27
CA LEU A 82 -20.88 1.85 7.84
C LEU A 82 -21.93 2.35 6.85
N GLN A 83 -21.59 2.49 5.56
CA GLN A 83 -22.55 2.83 4.51
C GLN A 83 -23.64 1.74 4.38
N ALA A 84 -23.24 0.47 4.36
CA ALA A 84 -24.18 -0.65 4.29
C ALA A 84 -25.14 -0.66 5.50
N THR A 85 -24.61 -0.41 6.70
CA THR A 85 -25.40 -0.32 7.93
C THR A 85 -26.42 0.82 7.88
N ARG A 86 -26.00 2.01 7.44
CA ARG A 86 -26.91 3.15 7.28
C ARG A 86 -28.03 2.83 6.29
N ARG A 87 -27.69 2.19 5.17
CA ARG A 87 -28.68 1.79 4.17
C ARG A 87 -29.69 0.79 4.73
N ALA A 88 -29.25 -0.18 5.53
CA ALA A 88 -30.14 -1.13 6.20
C ALA A 88 -31.10 -0.43 7.17
N ILE A 89 -30.60 0.52 7.97
CA ILE A 89 -31.44 1.31 8.91
C ILE A 89 -32.49 2.12 8.15
N GLU A 90 -32.13 2.76 7.03
CA GLU A 90 -33.07 3.50 6.18
C GLU A 90 -34.19 2.59 5.67
N LEU A 91 -33.85 1.41 5.15
CA LEU A 91 -34.83 0.45 4.66
C LEU A 91 -35.79 -0.03 5.77
N ILE A 92 -35.27 -0.26 6.98
CA ILE A 92 -36.11 -0.61 8.13
C ILE A 92 -37.06 0.53 8.49
N ARG A 93 -36.58 1.78 8.47
CA ARG A 93 -37.41 2.96 8.74
C ARG A 93 -38.49 3.15 7.68
N GLU A 94 -38.18 2.93 6.41
CA GLU A 94 -39.14 2.99 5.30
C GLU A 94 -40.21 1.90 5.39
N ALA A 95 -39.85 0.70 5.87
CA ALA A 95 -40.76 -0.43 6.04
C ALA A 95 -41.62 -0.36 7.32
N ALA A 96 -41.32 0.54 8.26
CA ALA A 96 -42.07 0.64 9.51
C ALA A 96 -43.50 1.17 9.26
N PRO A 97 -44.56 0.51 9.77
CA PRO A 97 -45.92 1.00 9.60
C PRO A 97 -46.10 2.35 10.32
N PRO A 98 -47.01 3.23 9.84
CA PRO A 98 -47.34 4.44 10.57
C PRO A 98 -47.80 4.05 11.98
N LYS A 99 -47.19 4.65 13.01
CA LYS A 99 -47.61 4.44 14.41
C LYS A 99 -49.11 4.72 14.47
N ASP A 100 -49.88 3.66 14.67
CA ASP A 100 -51.32 3.77 14.87
C ASP A 100 -51.52 4.61 16.14
N GLY A 101 -52.07 5.81 15.94
CA GLY A 101 -52.32 6.73 17.03
C GLY A 101 -53.32 6.08 17.97
N SER A 102 -52.84 5.61 19.13
CA SER A 102 -53.71 5.26 20.26
C SER A 102 -54.60 6.46 20.55
N LYS A 103 -55.85 6.40 20.10
CA LYS A 103 -56.91 7.32 20.51
C LYS A 103 -57.05 7.18 22.04
N PRO A 104 -56.97 8.28 22.82
CA PRO A 104 -57.38 8.21 24.21
C PRO A 104 -58.87 7.89 24.24
N SER A 105 -59.21 6.74 24.82
CA SER A 105 -60.58 6.34 25.11
C SER A 105 -61.21 7.34 26.08
N ARG A 106 -62.45 7.72 25.73
CA ARG A 106 -63.31 8.74 26.34
C ARG A 106 -63.76 8.40 27.76
#